data_AF-A0AA97DZS3-F1
#
_entry.id   AF-A0AA97DZS3-F1
#
_cell.length_a   1.000
_cell.length_b   1.000
_cell.length_c   1.000
_cell.angle_alpha   90.00
_cell.angle_beta   90.00
_cell.angle_gamma   90.00
#
_symmetry.space_group_name_H-M   'P 1'
#
loop_
_entity.id
_entity.type
_entity.pdbx_description
1 polymer ?
#
loop_
_entity_poly.entity_id
_entity_poly.type
_entity_poly.pdbx_seq_one_letter_code
_entity_poly.pdbx_strand_id
1 'polypeptide(L)'
;MTSGYTLEQLSIDQSVEYRKIVTQADVQAFADVTGDTNPVHLDAEYAATTSFGQPIAHGMLTAGFISAAIGTKLPADQAVFILSKH
;
A
#
# COMPACT_ATOMS: atom_id res chain seq x y z
N MET A 1 15.27 -16.65 -5.79
CA MET A 1 15.24 -15.93 -7.09
C MET A 1 14.19 -14.84 -6.95
N THR A 2 14.61 -13.58 -6.81
CA THR A 2 13.67 -12.47 -6.67
C THR A 2 13.01 -12.18 -8.01
N SER A 3 11.68 -12.17 -8.01
CA SER A 3 10.83 -11.97 -9.20
C SER A 3 10.74 -10.48 -9.56
N GLY A 4 11.87 -9.84 -9.87
CA GLY A 4 11.91 -8.44 -10.30
C GLY A 4 13.10 -8.13 -11.19
N TYR A 5 13.07 -6.95 -11.79
CA TYR A 5 14.13 -6.47 -12.69
C TYR A 5 15.37 -6.05 -11.89
N THR A 6 16.56 -6.19 -12.47
CA THR A 6 17.76 -5.50 -11.99
C THR A 6 17.80 -4.07 -12.52
N LEU A 7 18.66 -3.22 -11.96
CA LEU A 7 18.82 -1.84 -12.44
C LEU A 7 19.21 -1.78 -13.92
N GLU A 8 20.08 -2.68 -14.36
CA GLU A 8 20.58 -2.77 -15.74
C GLU A 8 19.52 -3.25 -16.74
N GLN A 9 18.45 -3.88 -16.24
CA GLN A 9 17.35 -4.38 -17.06
C GLN A 9 16.25 -3.34 -17.28
N LEU A 10 16.35 -2.17 -16.65
CA LEU A 10 15.35 -1.11 -16.80
C LEU A 10 15.49 -0.39 -18.13
N SER A 11 14.36 -0.08 -18.75
CA SER A 11 14.29 0.78 -19.94
C SER A 11 13.30 1.93 -19.75
N ILE A 12 13.51 3.01 -20.51
CA ILE A 12 12.51 4.09 -20.61
C ILE A 12 11.19 3.50 -21.12
N ASP A 13 10.07 4.05 -20.65
CA ASP A 13 8.69 3.61 -20.93
C ASP A 13 8.30 2.22 -20.40
N GLN A 14 9.18 1.58 -19.61
CA GLN A 14 8.84 0.32 -18.96
C GLN A 14 7.74 0.52 -17.92
N SER A 15 6.76 -0.37 -17.95
CA SER A 15 5.66 -0.42 -16.99
C SER A 15 5.60 -1.79 -16.33
N VAL A 16 5.24 -1.83 -15.05
CA VAL A 16 4.87 -3.08 -14.36
C VAL A 16 3.54 -2.89 -13.65
N GLU A 17 2.89 -4.00 -13.37
CA GLU A 17 1.64 -4.03 -12.63
C GLU A 17 1.79 -4.82 -11.34
N TYR A 18 1.28 -4.27 -10.26
CA TYR A 18 1.13 -4.95 -8.98
C TYR A 18 -0.33 -4.86 -8.54
N ARG A 19 -0.92 -6.00 -8.21
CA ARG A 19 -2.31 -6.09 -7.72
C ARG A 19 -2.35 -6.83 -6.40
N LYS A 20 -3.09 -6.28 -5.45
CA LYS A 20 -3.42 -6.92 -4.18
C LYS A 20 -4.88 -6.65 -3.85
N ILE A 21 -5.61 -7.69 -3.45
CA ILE A 21 -6.94 -7.53 -2.86
C ILE A 21 -6.76 -7.13 -1.40
N VAL A 22 -7.38 -6.03 -0.99
CA VAL A 22 -7.37 -5.58 0.40
C VAL A 22 -8.54 -6.22 1.13
N THR A 23 -8.25 -6.91 2.22
CA THR A 23 -9.22 -7.54 3.10
C THR A 23 -9.35 -6.76 4.41
N GLN A 24 -10.42 -7.02 5.18
CA GLN A 24 -10.54 -6.43 6.52
C GLN A 24 -9.37 -6.79 7.43
N ALA A 25 -8.78 -7.98 7.25
CA ALA A 25 -7.59 -8.40 8.01
C ALA A 25 -6.36 -7.54 7.68
N ASP A 26 -6.20 -7.09 6.43
CA ASP A 26 -5.12 -6.15 6.07
C ASP A 26 -5.32 -4.78 6.74
N VAL A 27 -6.57 -4.30 6.78
CA VAL A 27 -6.93 -3.03 7.43
C VAL A 27 -6.69 -3.11 8.93
N GLN A 28 -7.09 -4.20 9.57
CA GLN A 28 -6.84 -4.42 11.00
C GLN A 28 -5.34 -4.51 11.29
N ALA A 29 -4.60 -5.32 10.54
CA ALA A 29 -3.15 -5.45 10.72
C ALA A 29 -2.42 -4.12 10.55
N PHE A 30 -2.87 -3.28 9.61
CA PHE A 30 -2.30 -1.95 9.44
C PHE A 30 -2.60 -1.04 10.63
N ALA A 31 -3.83 -1.06 11.15
CA ALA A 31 -4.19 -0.32 12.36
C ALA A 31 -3.35 -0.77 13.57
N ASP A 32 -3.16 -2.08 13.74
CA ASP A 32 -2.39 -2.65 14.85
C ASP A 32 -0.91 -2.22 14.81
N VAL A 33 -0.30 -2.20 13.62
CA VAL A 33 1.12 -1.84 13.45
C VAL A 33 1.34 -0.32 13.55
N THR A 34 0.41 0.48 13.05
CA THR A 34 0.58 1.94 12.97
C THR A 34 0.02 2.69 14.17
N GLY A 35 -0.93 2.09 14.89
CA GLY A 35 -1.74 2.77 15.89
C GLY A 35 -2.84 3.66 15.30
N ASP A 36 -3.02 3.71 13.98
CA ASP A 36 -4.14 4.43 13.35
C ASP A 36 -5.42 3.59 13.48
N THR A 37 -6.07 3.73 14.63
CA THR A 37 -7.33 3.07 14.97
C THR A 37 -8.53 4.00 14.75
N ASN A 38 -8.47 4.92 13.80
CA ASN A 38 -9.61 5.77 13.49
C ASN A 38 -10.85 4.90 13.16
N PRO A 39 -12.01 5.13 13.80
CA PRO A 39 -13.18 4.27 13.63
C PRO A 39 -13.70 4.23 12.18
N VAL A 40 -13.36 5.20 11.33
CA VAL A 40 -13.69 5.15 9.88
C VAL A 40 -13.09 3.92 9.17
N HIS A 41 -12.03 3.33 9.73
CA HIS A 41 -11.36 2.16 9.17
C HIS A 41 -11.85 0.82 9.75
N LEU A 42 -12.42 0.83 10.96
CA LEU A 42 -12.61 -0.39 11.75
C LEU A 42 -14.04 -0.61 12.21
N ASP A 43 -14.83 0.45 12.38
CA ASP A 43 -16.17 0.39 12.97
C ASP A 43 -17.22 0.63 11.89
N ALA A 44 -18.03 -0.40 11.64
CA ALA A 44 -19.10 -0.35 10.65
C ALA A 44 -20.24 0.60 11.04
N GLU A 45 -20.58 0.69 12.32
CA GLU A 45 -21.64 1.58 12.81
C GLU A 45 -21.22 3.04 12.68
N TYR A 46 -19.98 3.35 13.08
CA TYR A 46 -19.42 4.68 12.89
C TYR A 46 -19.32 5.03 11.40
N ALA A 47 -18.73 4.15 10.58
CA ALA A 47 -18.52 4.42 9.16
C ALA A 47 -19.83 4.64 8.39
N ALA A 48 -20.93 3.96 8.79
CA ALA A 48 -22.26 4.17 8.24
C ALA A 48 -22.81 5.59 8.45
N THR A 49 -22.32 6.33 9.46
CA THR A 49 -22.67 7.74 9.67
C THR A 49 -21.88 8.72 8.80
N THR A 50 -20.83 8.25 8.12
CA THR A 50 -19.97 9.06 7.27
C THR A 50 -20.41 8.99 5.81
N SER A 51 -19.84 9.85 4.95
CA SER A 51 -20.08 9.79 3.51
C SER A 51 -19.55 8.51 2.84
N PHE A 52 -18.73 7.71 3.53
CA PHE A 52 -18.21 6.44 3.01
C PHE A 52 -19.22 5.30 3.15
N GLY A 53 -20.12 5.35 4.14
CA GLY A 53 -21.19 4.36 4.36
C GLY A 53 -20.72 2.97 4.84
N GLN A 54 -19.42 2.68 4.81
CA GLN A 54 -18.79 1.45 5.27
C GLN A 54 -17.31 1.72 5.59
N PRO A 55 -16.63 0.83 6.34
CA PRO A 55 -15.21 0.97 6.62
C PRO A 55 -14.36 1.04 5.35
N ILE A 56 -13.34 1.90 5.37
CA ILE A 56 -12.39 2.06 4.25
C ILE A 56 -10.96 1.73 4.69
N ALA A 57 -10.11 1.34 3.75
CA ALA A 57 -8.69 1.14 4.02
C ALA A 57 -7.96 2.46 4.34
N HIS A 58 -6.89 2.39 5.13
CA HIS A 58 -6.03 3.54 5.42
C HIS A 58 -5.37 4.08 4.15
N GLY A 59 -5.30 5.41 4.00
CA GLY A 59 -4.62 6.02 2.85
C GLY A 59 -3.16 5.59 2.75
N MET A 60 -2.44 5.53 3.88
CA MET A 60 -1.03 5.13 3.92
C MET A 60 -0.79 3.65 3.58
N LEU A 61 -1.80 2.78 3.69
CA LEU A 61 -1.70 1.39 3.22
C LEU A 61 -1.46 1.35 1.70
N THR A 62 -2.04 2.28 0.94
CA THR A 62 -1.82 2.37 -0.51
C THR A 62 -0.39 2.77 -0.86
N ALA A 63 0.22 3.70 -0.11
CA ALA A 63 1.63 4.05 -0.24
C ALA A 63 2.55 2.85 0.09
N GLY A 64 2.14 2.00 1.03
CA GLY A 64 2.78 0.71 1.30
C GLY A 64 2.82 -0.21 0.08
N PHE A 65 1.74 -0.25 -0.73
CA PHE A 65 1.73 -1.05 -1.96
C PHE A 65 2.62 -0.48 -3.07
N ILE A 66 2.72 0.85 -3.17
CA ILE A 66 3.69 1.50 -4.08
C ILE A 66 5.11 1.12 -3.68
N SER A 67 5.43 1.22 -2.39
CA SER A 67 6.73 0.79 -1.85
C SER A 67 7.01 -0.68 -2.14
N ALA A 68 6.03 -1.57 -1.91
CA ALA A 68 6.16 -2.99 -2.21
C ALA A 68 6.38 -3.26 -3.71
N ALA A 69 5.65 -2.58 -4.60
CA ALA A 69 5.80 -2.73 -6.04
C ALA A 69 7.20 -2.30 -6.49
N ILE A 70 7.70 -1.15 -6.05
CA ILE A 70 9.05 -0.66 -6.36
C ILE A 70 10.09 -1.61 -5.77
N GLY A 71 10.08 -1.80 -4.45
CA GLY A 71 11.11 -2.55 -3.73
C GLY A 71 11.19 -4.03 -4.11
N THR A 72 10.11 -4.63 -4.63
CA THR A 72 10.10 -6.07 -4.98
C THR A 72 9.99 -6.37 -6.47
N LYS A 73 9.65 -5.38 -7.32
CA LYS A 73 9.46 -5.59 -8.78
C LYS A 73 10.30 -4.67 -9.65
N LEU A 74 10.60 -3.44 -9.24
CA LEU A 74 11.18 -2.39 -10.08
C LEU A 74 12.24 -1.55 -9.33
N PRO A 75 13.52 -1.72 -9.64
CA PRO A 75 14.32 -2.94 -9.62
C PRO A 75 14.35 -3.59 -8.22
N ALA A 76 14.19 -4.91 -8.17
CA ALA A 76 14.07 -5.63 -6.90
C ALA A 76 15.30 -5.45 -6.02
N ASP A 77 15.05 -5.13 -4.74
CA ASP A 77 16.05 -4.95 -3.68
C ASP A 77 17.09 -3.83 -3.91
N GLN A 78 16.94 -3.05 -4.99
CA GLN A 78 17.87 -1.99 -5.39
C GLN A 78 17.25 -0.59 -5.33
N ALA A 79 15.95 -0.49 -5.02
CA ALA A 79 15.22 0.77 -4.95
C ALA A 79 14.45 0.92 -3.63
N VAL A 80 14.39 2.16 -3.15
CA VAL A 80 13.63 2.55 -1.95
C VAL A 80 12.67 3.68 -2.32
N PHE A 81 11.39 3.51 -1.97
CA PHE A 81 10.39 4.56 -2.11
C PHE A 81 10.47 5.52 -0.92
N ILE A 82 10.65 6.82 -1.19
CA ILE A 82 10.76 7.86 -0.17
C ILE A 82 9.64 8.88 -0.39
N LEU A 83 8.86 9.14 0.67
CA LEU A 83 7.93 10.26 0.72
C LEU A 83 8.68 11.49 1.26
N SER A 84 9.11 12.38 0.37
CA SER A 84 9.70 13.66 0.77
C SER A 84 8.63 14.72 0.94
N LYS A 85 8.68 15.41 2.08
CA LYS A 85 7.95 16.66 2.30
C LYS A 85 8.85 17.76 1.74
N HIS A 86 8.59 18.22 0.53
CA HIS A 86 9.19 19.48 0.06
C HIS A 86 8.71 20.64 0.93
#